data_AF-A0A6M0C2M4-F1
#
_entry.id   AF-A0A6M0C2M4-F1
#
_cell.length_a   1.000
_cell.length_b   1.000
_cell.length_c   1.000
_cell.angle_alpha   90.00
_cell.angle_beta   90.00
_cell.angle_gamma   90.00
#
_symmetry.space_group_name_H-M   'P 1'
#
loop_
_entity.id
_entity.type
_entity.pdbx_description
1 polymer ?
#
loop_
_entity_poly.entity_id
_entity_poly.type
_entity_poly.pdbx_seq_one_letter_code
_entity_poly.pdbx_strand_id
1 'polypeptide(L)' 'MKKVLIIDTSILCVYFCVYLGVPGKETCGSEGNKWDKVKVYEILEKEEKAKTIFVLPLAVIIETGNHIAQANR' A
#
# COMPACT_ATOMS: atom_id res chain seq x y z
N MET A 1 -5.35 -24.40 -3.83
CA MET A 1 -6.19 -23.28 -3.33
C MET A 1 -5.66 -21.99 -3.93
N LYS A 2 -6.52 -21.06 -4.37
CA LYS A 2 -6.06 -19.75 -4.85
C LYS A 2 -5.73 -18.87 -3.65
N LYS A 3 -4.53 -18.30 -3.62
CA LYS A 3 -4.14 -17.34 -2.58
C LYS A 3 -4.85 -16.01 -2.83
N VAL A 4 -5.35 -15.39 -1.78
CA VAL A 4 -5.98 -14.07 -1.80
C VAL A 4 -5.17 -13.15 -0.91
N LEU A 5 -4.73 -12.01 -1.45
CA LEU A 5 -4.05 -10.97 -0.72
C LEU A 5 -4.98 -9.76 -0.61
N ILE A 6 -5.39 -9.46 0.61
CA ILE A 6 -6.21 -8.29 0.92
C ILE A 6 -5.25 -7.16 1.29
N ILE A 7 -5.36 -6.04 0.58
CA ILE A 7 -4.48 -4.88 0.77
C ILE A 7 -5.18 -3.90 1.71
N ASP A 8 -4.51 -3.55 2.80
CA ASP A 8 -4.98 -2.58 3.80
C ASP A 8 -4.58 -1.13 3.44
N THR A 9 -5.28 -0.15 4.03
CA THR A 9 -5.07 1.30 3.96
C THR A 9 -3.65 1.74 4.18
N SER A 10 -2.94 1.16 5.15
CA SER A 10 -1.59 1.56 5.51
C SER A 10 -0.58 1.22 4.42
N ILE A 11 -0.74 0.04 3.81
CA ILE A 11 0.07 -0.43 2.68
C ILE A 11 -0.39 0.22 1.38
N LEU A 12 -1.71 0.43 1.18
CA LEU A 12 -2.20 1.18 0.02
C LEU A 12 -1.72 2.62 0.05
N CYS A 13 -1.72 3.28 1.22
CA CYS A 13 -1.19 4.62 1.37
C CYS A 13 0.29 4.62 1.00
N VAL A 14 1.15 3.75 1.51
CA VAL A 14 2.57 3.73 1.07
C VAL A 14 2.73 3.33 -0.39
N TYR A 15 2.01 2.32 -0.87
CA TYR A 15 2.09 1.87 -2.25
C TYR A 15 1.65 2.97 -3.22
N PHE A 16 0.46 3.51 -3.01
CA PHE A 16 -0.19 4.49 -3.86
C PHE A 16 0.41 5.88 -3.65
N CYS A 17 0.69 6.31 -2.42
CA CYS A 17 1.40 7.58 -2.15
C CYS A 17 2.83 7.56 -2.66
N VAL A 18 3.58 6.47 -2.52
CA VAL A 18 4.95 6.46 -3.07
C VAL A 18 4.94 6.27 -4.58
N TYR A 19 3.93 5.59 -5.14
CA TYR A 19 3.74 5.53 -6.58
C TYR A 19 3.32 6.89 -7.16
N LEU A 20 2.43 7.61 -6.49
CA LEU A 20 1.96 8.95 -6.87
C LEU A 20 2.88 10.10 -6.38
N GLY A 21 3.89 9.81 -5.56
CA GLY A 21 4.80 10.79 -4.98
C GLY A 21 4.15 11.77 -3.99
N VAL A 22 3.22 11.33 -3.15
CA VAL A 22 2.58 12.17 -2.12
C VAL A 22 3.59 12.47 -1.00
N PRO A 23 3.93 13.76 -0.75
CA PRO A 23 4.89 14.16 0.27
C PRO A 23 4.47 13.72 1.69
N GLY A 24 5.43 13.27 2.50
CA GLY A 24 5.21 12.92 3.91
C GLY A 24 4.53 11.57 4.15
N LYS A 25 4.31 10.77 3.10
CA LYS A 25 3.72 9.41 3.15
C LYS A 25 4.62 8.37 2.48
N GLU A 26 5.94 8.56 2.55
CA GLU A 26 6.91 7.73 1.83
C GLU A 26 7.13 6.35 2.45
N THR A 27 6.83 6.20 3.74
CA THR A 27 7.07 4.98 4.51
C THR A 27 5.97 4.76 5.55
N CYS A 28 5.71 3.51 5.95
CA CYS A 28 4.81 3.18 7.05
C CYS A 28 5.37 2.09 7.96
N GLY A 29 4.76 1.93 9.13
CA GLY A 29 5.21 1.00 10.16
C GLY A 29 6.23 1.61 11.12
N SER A 30 6.51 0.88 12.20
CA SER A 30 7.48 1.26 13.24
C SER A 30 8.91 0.93 12.81
N GLU A 31 9.91 1.43 13.55
CA GLU A 31 11.34 1.29 13.20
C GLU A 31 11.79 -0.16 12.94
N GLY A 32 11.20 -1.14 13.64
CA GLY A 32 11.49 -2.57 13.45
C GLY A 32 10.73 -3.25 12.31
N ASN A 33 9.72 -2.60 11.74
CA ASN A 33 8.93 -3.12 10.62
C ASN A 33 8.51 -2.00 9.68
N LYS A 34 9.53 -1.29 9.17
CA LYS A 34 9.33 -0.24 8.19
C LYS A 34 8.96 -0.86 6.84
N TRP A 35 8.00 -0.24 6.18
CA TRP A 35 7.54 -0.55 4.85
C TRP A 35 7.85 0.65 3.97
N ASP A 36 8.62 0.40 2.93
CA ASP A 36 8.98 1.37 1.90
C ASP A 36 8.48 0.87 0.53
N LYS A 37 8.67 1.72 -0.48
CA LYS A 37 8.29 1.38 -1.86
C LYS A 37 8.88 0.06 -2.33
N VAL A 38 10.16 -0.15 -2.04
CA VAL A 38 10.94 -1.26 -2.58
C VAL A 38 10.38 -2.57 -2.05
N LYS A 39 10.24 -2.67 -0.73
CA LYS A 39 9.69 -3.84 -0.05
C LYS A 39 8.26 -4.15 -0.51
N VAL A 40 7.40 -3.13 -0.65
CA VAL A 40 6.02 -3.33 -1.11
C VAL A 40 6.01 -3.82 -2.56
N TYR A 41 6.83 -3.23 -3.43
CA TYR A 41 6.91 -3.61 -4.84
C TYR A 41 7.40 -5.04 -5.02
N GLU A 42 8.45 -5.45 -4.31
CA GLU A 42 9.00 -6.81 -4.34
C GLU A 42 7.95 -7.86 -3.93
N ILE A 43 7.16 -7.55 -2.90
CA ILE A 43 6.09 -8.44 -2.43
C ILE A 43 4.99 -8.55 -3.48
N LEU A 44 4.54 -7.43 -4.05
CA LEU A 44 3.49 -7.45 -5.07
C LEU A 44 3.94 -8.17 -6.34
N GLU A 45 5.17 -7.95 -6.81
CA GLU A 45 5.72 -8.65 -7.97
C GLU A 45 5.81 -10.16 -7.74
N LYS A 46 6.23 -10.58 -6.55
CA LYS A 46 6.25 -11.99 -6.16
C LYS A 46 4.85 -12.61 -6.16
N GLU A 47 3.87 -11.90 -5.61
CA GLU A 47 2.48 -12.38 -5.53
C GLU A 47 1.77 -12.36 -6.90
N GLU A 48 2.12 -11.40 -7.77
CA GLU A 48 1.65 -11.34 -9.14
C GLU A 48 2.17 -12.53 -9.96
N LYS A 49 3.47 -12.85 -9.85
CA LYS A 49 4.06 -14.06 -10.44
C LYS A 49 3.39 -15.33 -9.91
N ALA A 50 2.94 -15.33 -8.66
CA ALA A 50 2.21 -16.44 -8.04
C ALA A 50 0.72 -16.50 -8.46
N LYS A 51 0.23 -15.57 -9.29
CA LYS A 51 -1.18 -15.44 -9.70
C LYS A 51 -2.14 -15.30 -8.50
N THR A 52 -1.68 -14.64 -7.44
CA THR A 52 -2.48 -14.30 -6.27
C THR A 52 -3.58 -13.31 -6.65
N ILE A 53 -4.77 -13.46 -6.07
CA ILE A 53 -5.86 -12.50 -6.26
C ILE A 53 -5.62 -11.31 -5.33
N PHE A 54 -5.45 -10.13 -5.89
CA PHE A 54 -5.39 -8.89 -5.13
C PHE A 54 -6.80 -8.35 -4.88
N VAL A 55 -7.13 -8.12 -3.61
CA VAL A 55 -8.39 -7.51 -3.20
C VAL A 55 -8.08 -6.16 -2.60
N LEU A 56 -8.68 -5.12 -3.17
CA LEU A 56 -8.64 -3.77 -2.64
C LEU A 56 -10.04 -3.39 -2.11
N PRO A 57 -10.26 -3.40 -0.79
CA PRO A 57 -11.54 -3.02 -0.22
C PRO A 57 -11.89 -1.56 -0.54
N LEU A 58 -13.16 -1.27 -0.81
CA LEU A 58 -13.61 0.10 -1.09
C LEU A 58 -13.33 1.05 0.08
N ALA A 59 -13.55 0.59 1.31
CA ALA A 59 -13.25 1.36 2.52
C ALA A 59 -11.78 1.80 2.59
N VAL A 60 -10.88 0.93 2.12
CA VAL A 60 -9.44 1.21 2.07
C VAL A 60 -9.13 2.35 1.10
N ILE A 61 -9.78 2.37 -0.06
CA ILE A 61 -9.63 3.45 -1.06
C ILE A 61 -10.12 4.79 -0.49
N ILE A 62 -11.28 4.80 0.16
CA ILE A 62 -11.87 6.02 0.75
C ILE A 62 -10.94 6.63 1.81
N GLU A 63 -10.43 5.80 2.73
CA GLU A 63 -9.54 6.25 3.79
C GLU A 63 -8.18 6.71 3.26
N THR A 64 -7.60 6.01 2.28
CA THR A 64 -6.39 6.47 1.60
C THR A 64 -6.61 7.82 0.90
N GLY A 65 -7.75 8.02 0.25
CA GLY A 65 -8.10 9.31 -0.35
C GLY A 65 -8.17 10.45 0.67
N ASN A 66 -8.76 10.19 1.85
CA ASN A 66 -8.80 11.15 2.95
C ASN A 66 -7.38 11.50 3.45
N HIS A 67 -6.50 10.51 3.63
CA HIS A 67 -5.10 10.75 4.01
C HIS A 67 -4.33 11.58 2.98
N ILE A 68 -4.53 11.32 1.69
CA ILE A 68 -3.90 12.09 0.61
C ILE A 68 -4.39 13.54 0.62
N ALA A 69 -5.70 13.75 0.78
CA ALA A 69 -6.29 15.10 0.84
C ALA A 69 -5.74 15.95 2.01
N GLN A 70 -5.23 15.32 3.06
CA GLN A 70 -4.70 15.98 4.24
C GLN A 70 -3.15 16.04 4.27
N ALA A 71 -2.44 15.41 3.32
CA ALA A 71 -0.99 15.29 3.36
C ALA A 71 -0.24 16.63 3.17
N ASN A 72 -0.88 17.62 2.52
CA ASN A 72 -0.31 18.95 2.26
C ASN A 72 -0.94 20.06 3.13
N ARG A 73 -1.55 19.72 4.27
CA ARG A 73 -2.15 20.69 5.18
C ARG A 73 -1.21 21.10 6.30
#